data_AF-A0A3S3TVX1-F1
#
_entry.id   AF-A0A3S3TVX1-F1
#
_cell.length_a   1.000
_cell.length_b   1.000
_cell.length_c   1.000
_cell.angle_alpha   90.00
_cell.angle_beta   90.00
_cell.angle_gamma   90.00
#
_symmetry.space_group_name_H-M   'P 1'
#
loop_
_entity.id
_entity.type
_entity.pdbx_description
1 polymer ?
#
loop_
_entity_poly.entity_id
_entity_poly.type
_entity_poly.pdbx_seq_one_letter_code
_entity_poly.pdbx_strand_id
1 'polypeptide(L)' 'PDENGGWDGTFNGNPVPATDYWFTVTYPETVGTTVINKEFKAHFSLKR' A
#
# COMPACT_ATOMS: atom_id res chain seq x y z
N PRO A 1 11.29 18.33 7.09
CA PRO A 1 11.42 16.91 6.68
C PRO A 1 10.06 16.27 6.84
N ASP A 2 9.46 15.85 5.73
CA ASP A 2 8.24 15.06 5.75
C ASP A 2 8.47 13.83 6.64
N GLU A 3 7.75 13.80 7.75
CA GLU A 3 7.84 12.82 8.83
C GLU A 3 6.80 11.69 8.68
N ASN A 4 6.16 11.59 7.52
CA ASN A 4 5.35 10.43 7.16
C ASN A 4 6.23 9.46 6.37
N GLY A 5 6.43 8.24 6.88
CA GLY A 5 7.12 7.13 6.20
C GLY A 5 6.40 6.61 4.95
N GLY A 6 5.85 7.50 4.14
CA GLY A 6 5.28 7.22 2.83
C GLY A 6 6.36 6.83 1.84
N TRP A 7 5.91 6.29 0.71
CA TRP A 7 6.79 5.91 -0.36
C TRP A 7 7.43 7.12 -1.03
N ASP A 8 8.76 7.09 -1.21
CA ASP A 8 9.55 8.18 -1.79
C ASP A 8 9.50 8.24 -3.34
N GLY A 9 8.67 7.40 -3.97
CA GLY A 9 8.55 7.32 -5.42
C GLY A 9 9.65 6.52 -6.10
N THR A 10 10.36 5.64 -5.37
CA THR A 10 11.37 4.73 -5.92
C THR A 10 10.97 3.26 -5.81
N PHE A 11 11.07 2.50 -6.90
CA PHE A 11 10.89 1.05 -6.90
C PHE A 11 12.21 0.36 -7.21
N ASN A 12 12.67 -0.51 -6.31
CA ASN A 12 13.98 -1.16 -6.39
C ASN A 12 15.13 -0.16 -6.65
N GLY A 13 15.10 0.98 -5.97
CA GLY A 13 16.10 2.05 -6.10
C GLY A 13 15.99 2.92 -7.35
N ASN A 14 15.00 2.68 -8.21
CA ASN A 14 14.79 3.44 -9.44
C ASN A 14 13.54 4.33 -9.34
N PRO A 15 13.60 5.61 -9.75
CA PRO A 15 12.44 6.49 -9.75
C PRO A 15 11.36 5.96 -10.69
N VAL A 16 10.12 5.98 -10.22
CA VAL A 16 8.95 5.58 -11.01
C VAL A 16 8.16 6.78 -11.53
N PRO A 17 7.27 6.58 -12.53
CA PRO A 17 6.38 7.62 -13.04
C PRO A 17 5.51 8.32 -11.98
N ALA A 18 5.19 9.59 -12.20
CA ALA A 18 4.20 10.31 -11.37
C ALA A 18 2.77 9.94 -11.82
N THR A 19 2.27 8.79 -11.35
CA THR A 19 0.93 8.28 -11.69
C THR A 19 0.20 7.77 -10.45
N ASP A 20 -1.00 7.24 -10.65
CA ASP A 20 -1.70 6.44 -9.66
C ASP A 20 -1.08 5.05 -9.50
N TYR A 21 -1.05 4.57 -8.26
CA TYR A 21 -0.53 3.27 -7.85
C TYR A 21 -1.54 2.57 -6.96
N TRP A 22 -1.93 1.36 -7.34
CA TRP A 22 -2.89 0.53 -6.63
C TRP A 22 -2.18 -0.55 -5.83
N PHE A 23 -2.71 -0.86 -4.65
CA PHE A 23 -2.22 -1.95 -3.82
C PHE A 23 -3.37 -2.76 -3.22
N THR A 24 -3.06 -4.02 -2.96
CA THR A 24 -3.96 -4.97 -2.30
C THR A 24 -3.24 -5.56 -1.10
N VAL A 25 -3.85 -5.50 0.07
CA VAL A 25 -3.38 -6.16 1.29
C VAL A 25 -4.29 -7.35 1.57
N THR A 26 -3.71 -8.54 1.60
CA THR A 26 -4.40 -9.74 2.08
C THR A 26 -3.95 -10.02 3.51
N TYR A 27 -4.90 -10.13 4.43
CA TYR A 27 -4.60 -10.37 5.85
C TYR A 27 -5.65 -11.29 6.49
N PRO A 28 -5.23 -12.16 7.43
CA PRO A 28 -6.18 -12.93 8.24
C PRO A 28 -6.82 -12.03 9.29
N GLU A 29 -8.14 -12.08 9.42
CA GLU A 29 -8.89 -11.50 10.52
C GLU A 29 -9.53 -12.62 11.34
N THR A 30 -9.35 -12.59 12.65
CA THR A 30 -10.01 -13.54 13.56
C THR A 30 -11.35 -12.97 13.99
N VAL A 31 -12.44 -13.67 13.66
CA VAL A 31 -13.80 -13.34 14.11
C VAL A 31 -14.26 -14.46 15.05
N GLY A 32 -14.25 -14.17 16.35
CA GLY A 32 -14.50 -15.18 17.38
C GLY A 32 -13.40 -16.25 17.40
N THR A 33 -13.75 -17.49 17.05
CA THR A 33 -12.81 -18.62 16.94
C THR A 33 -12.42 -18.97 15.50
N THR A 34 -12.89 -18.21 14.52
CA THR A 34 -12.66 -18.49 13.09
C THR A 34 -11.70 -17.46 12.50
N VAL A 35 -10.74 -17.91 11.70
CA VAL A 35 -9.86 -17.04 10.91
C VAL A 35 -10.43 -16.92 9.50
N ILE A 36 -10.67 -15.69 9.04
CA ILE A 36 -11.11 -15.38 7.69
C ILE A 36 -10.01 -14.59 6.97
N ASN A 37 -9.72 -14.92 5.71
CA ASN A 37 -8.80 -14.12 4.90
C ASN A 37 -9.57 -12.95 4.29
N LYS A 38 -9.12 -11.72 4.57
CA LYS A 38 -9.69 -10.51 4.02
C LYS A 38 -8.73 -9.83 3.08
N GLU A 39 -9.33 -9.06 2.19
CA GLU A 39 -8.63 -8.28 1.18
C GLU A 39 -9.01 -6.82 1.34
N PHE A 40 -8.01 -5.95 1.40
CA PHE A 40 -8.16 -4.51 1.37
C PHE A 40 -7.50 -3.97 0.10
N LYS A 41 -8.25 -3.23 -0.71
CA LYS A 41 -7.79 -2.61 -1.95
C LYS A 41 -7.82 -1.10 -1.79
N ALA A 42 -6.73 -0.42 -2.16
CA ALA A 42 -6.64 1.03 -2.16
C ALA A 42 -5.64 1.50 -3.21
N HIS A 43 -5.51 2.82 -3.36
CA HIS A 43 -4.54 3.45 -4.24
C HIS A 43 -4.05 4.77 -3.66
N PHE A 44 -2.90 5.24 -4.16
CA PHE A 44 -2.39 6.58 -3.93
C PHE A 44 -1.80 7.12 -5.23
N SER A 45 -1.75 8.45 -5.38
CA SER A 45 -1.15 9.09 -6.56
C SER A 45 0.21 9.67 -6.17
N LEU A 46 1.25 9.36 -6.94
CA LEU A 46 2.54 10.02 -6.81
C LEU A 46 2.48 11.37 -7.52
N LYS A 47 2.53 12.46 -6.75
CA LYS A 47 2.66 13.83 -7.28
C LYS A 47 4.11 14.28 -7.16
N ARG A 48 4.60 15.00 -8.16
CA ARG A 48 5.92 15.63 -8.21
C ARG A 48 5.79 17.13 -8.42
#